data_AF-A0AA43A6I7-F1
#
_entry.id   AF-A0AA43A6I7-F1
#
_cell.length_a   1.000
_cell.length_b   1.000
_cell.length_c   1.000
_cell.angle_alpha   90.00
_cell.angle_beta   90.00
_cell.angle_gamma   90.00
#
_symmetry.space_group_name_H-M   'P 1'
#
loop_
_entity.id
_entity.type
_entity.pdbx_description
1 polymer ?
#
loop_
_entity_poly.entity_id
_entity_poly.type
_entity_poly.pdbx_seq_one_letter_code
_entity_poly.pdbx_strand_id
1 'polypeptide(L)' 'MNRILIVALAGGCAMVLAGCGEQPTVTVYKQGQYQGKPDTQPWNNAQFKNDRASWENKIKARTESQNEYARASN' A
#
# COMPACT_ATOMS: atom_id res chain seq x y z
N MET A 1 -38.82 31.87 18.44
CA MET A 1 -38.54 30.44 18.20
C MET A 1 -37.94 30.19 16.81
N ASN A 2 -38.53 30.69 15.71
CA ASN A 2 -38.00 30.47 14.35
C ASN A 2 -36.54 30.92 14.14
N ARG A 3 -36.11 32.02 14.74
CA ARG A 3 -34.71 32.50 14.59
C ARG A 3 -33.69 31.55 15.23
N ILE A 4 -34.04 30.92 16.35
CA ILE A 4 -33.17 29.96 17.04
C ILE A 4 -33.07 28.67 16.23
N LEU A 5 -34.18 28.21 15.63
CA LEU A 5 -34.20 27.04 14.75
C LEU A 5 -33.37 27.26 13.48
N ILE A 6 -33.43 28.44 12.88
CA ILE A 6 -32.64 28.78 11.68
C ILE A 6 -31.14 28.78 12.01
N VAL A 7 -30.75 29.35 13.15
CA VAL A 7 -29.34 29.39 13.59
C VAL A 7 -28.82 27.98 13.91
N ALA A 8 -29.64 27.15 14.57
CA ALA A 8 -29.26 25.76 14.87
C ALA A 8 -29.09 24.91 13.60
N LEU A 9 -29.97 25.08 12.62
CA LEU A 9 -29.90 24.36 11.34
C LEU A 9 -28.66 24.79 10.54
N ALA A 10 -28.39 26.10 10.46
CA ALA A 10 -27.22 26.62 9.77
C ALA A 10 -25.91 26.17 10.42
N GLY A 11 -25.84 26.16 11.76
CA GLY A 11 -24.69 25.67 12.51
C GLY A 11 -24.44 24.17 12.30
N GLY A 12 -25.51 23.36 12.26
CA GLY A 12 -25.42 21.93 11.97
C GLY A 12 -24.85 21.63 10.58
N CYS A 13 -25.32 22.35 9.55
CA CYS A 13 -24.80 22.19 8.19
C CYS A 13 -23.31 22.53 8.06
N ALA A 14 -22.83 23.55 8.77
CA ALA A 14 -21.42 23.94 8.75
C ALA A 14 -20.51 22.86 9.35
N MET A 15 -20.96 22.16 10.40
CA MET A 15 -20.18 21.07 11.02
C MET A 15 -20.07 19.84 10.12
N VAL A 16 -21.12 19.49 9.37
CA VAL A 16 -21.09 18.37 8.42
C VAL A 16 -20.15 18.65 7.25
N LEU A 17 -20.08 19.90 6.77
CA LEU A 17 -19.18 20.32 5.70
C LEU A 17 -17.70 20.34 6.12
N ALA A 18 -17.42 20.56 7.41
CA ALA A 18 -16.04 20.56 7.93
C ALA A 18 -15.35 19.18 7.86
N GLY A 19 -16.12 18.08 7.83
CA GLY A 19 -15.58 16.73 7.65
C GLY A 19 -15.11 16.42 6.23
N CYS A 20 -15.50 17.23 5.24
CA CYS A 20 -15.12 17.03 3.84
C CYS A 20 -13.86 17.80 3.42
N GLY A 21 -13.32 18.63 4.33
CA GLY A 21 -12.13 19.46 4.11
C GLY A 21 -10.86 18.90 4.75
N GLU A 22 -10.82 17.61 5.08
CA GLU A 22 -9.61 16.99 5.61
C GLU A 22 -8.47 17.19 4.60
N GLN A 23 -7.42 17.88 5.02
CA GLN A 23 -6.23 17.92 4.20
C GLN A 23 -5.65 16.50 4.15
N PRO A 24 -5.17 16.06 2.99
CA PRO A 24 -4.49 14.78 2.88
C PRO A 24 -3.41 14.69 3.97
N THR A 25 -3.54 13.75 4.91
CA THR A 25 -2.45 13.39 5.84
C THR A 25 -1.41 12.56 5.07
N VAL A 26 -1.02 13.03 3.89
CA VAL A 26 0.06 12.44 3.12
C VAL A 26 1.31 13.25 3.45
N THR A 27 2.35 12.52 3.84
CA THR A 27 3.69 13.04 4.06
C THR A 27 4.06 14.00 2.95
N VAL A 28 4.50 15.22 3.32
CA VAL A 28 5.01 16.26 2.40
C VAL A 28 5.82 15.60 1.29
N TYR A 29 5.30 15.61 0.05
CA TYR A 29 5.95 14.99 -1.09
C TYR A 29 7.27 15.71 -1.38
N LYS A 30 8.38 15.01 -1.17
CA LYS A 30 9.73 15.49 -1.49
C LYS A 30 10.04 15.02 -2.90
N GLN A 31 9.95 15.95 -3.84
CA GLN A 31 10.25 15.68 -5.25
C GLN A 31 11.65 15.05 -5.38
N GLY A 32 11.71 13.90 -6.06
CA GLY A 32 12.96 13.16 -6.30
C GLY A 32 13.42 12.28 -5.14
N GLN A 33 12.61 12.10 -4.09
CA GLN A 33 12.91 11.19 -2.98
C GLN A 33 11.85 10.09 -2.88
N TYR A 34 12.28 8.83 -2.79
CA TYR A 34 11.39 7.72 -2.50
C TYR A 34 10.87 7.85 -1.07
N GLN A 35 9.55 7.97 -0.91
CA GLN A 35 8.90 8.17 0.40
C GLN A 35 8.20 6.91 0.93
N GLY A 36 8.33 5.79 0.21
CA GLY A 36 7.84 4.49 0.64
C GLY A 36 8.70 3.88 1.74
N LYS A 37 8.30 2.69 2.23
CA LYS A 37 9.21 1.87 3.03
C LYS A 37 10.46 1.56 2.20
N PRO A 38 11.68 1.63 2.79
CA PRO A 38 12.89 1.23 2.07
C PRO A 38 12.74 -0.15 1.46
N ASP A 39 13.09 -0.28 0.19
CA ASP A 39 13.05 -1.57 -0.49
C ASP A 39 14.18 -2.46 0.05
N THR A 40 13.83 -3.66 0.49
CA THR A 40 14.79 -4.70 0.88
C THR A 40 14.86 -5.75 -0.23
N GLN A 41 16.02 -6.38 -0.42
CA GLN A 41 16.10 -7.48 -1.37
C GLN A 41 15.13 -8.61 -0.97
N PRO A 42 14.54 -9.34 -1.94
CA PRO A 42 13.50 -10.33 -1.67
C PRO A 42 13.98 -11.56 -0.86
N TRP A 43 15.30 -11.79 -0.80
CA TRP A 43 15.91 -12.82 0.06
C TRP A 43 16.27 -12.32 1.47
N ASN A 44 16.13 -11.02 1.74
CA ASN A 44 16.44 -10.40 3.03
C ASN A 44 15.28 -10.63 4.03
N ASN A 45 15.09 -11.89 4.44
CA ASN A 45 14.08 -12.31 5.41
C ASN A 45 14.48 -13.62 6.09
N ALA A 46 13.75 -13.99 7.14
CA ALA A 46 14.01 -15.20 7.93
C ALA A 46 13.87 -16.50 7.11
N GLN A 47 13.00 -16.53 6.10
CA GLN A 47 12.79 -17.72 5.27
C GLN A 47 14.04 -18.08 4.45
N PHE A 48 14.71 -17.07 3.89
CA PHE A 48 15.92 -17.28 3.09
C PHE A 48 17.20 -17.00 3.87
N LYS A 49 17.13 -16.53 5.12
CA LYS A 49 18.30 -16.21 5.97
C LYS A 49 19.29 -15.27 5.26
N ASN A 50 18.77 -14.35 4.46
CA ASN A 50 19.56 -13.43 3.62
C ASN A 50 20.38 -14.13 2.52
N ASP A 51 20.15 -15.42 2.25
CA ASP A 51 20.80 -16.17 1.18
C ASP A 51 20.08 -15.99 -0.16
N ARG A 52 20.75 -15.28 -1.06
CA ARG A 52 20.30 -15.06 -2.42
C ARG A 52 20.20 -16.34 -3.23
N ALA A 53 21.14 -17.27 -3.09
CA ALA A 53 21.19 -18.48 -3.92
C ALA A 53 20.00 -19.41 -3.62
N SER A 54 19.67 -19.60 -2.35
CA SER A 54 18.46 -20.32 -1.92
C SER A 54 17.18 -19.69 -2.49
N TRP A 55 17.08 -18.36 -2.48
CA TRP A 55 15.95 -17.65 -3.08
C TRP A 55 15.87 -17.87 -4.60
N GLU A 56 16.96 -17.68 -5.34
CA GLU A 56 17.01 -17.86 -6.79
C GLU A 56 16.64 -19.30 -7.19
N ASN A 57 17.17 -20.30 -6.48
CA ASN A 57 16.82 -21.70 -6.70
C ASN A 57 15.33 -21.97 -6.47
N LYS A 58 14.73 -21.37 -5.44
CA LYS A 58 13.29 -21.51 -5.20
C LYS A 58 12.44 -20.87 -6.29
N ILE A 59 12.84 -19.70 -6.78
CA ILE A 59 12.17 -19.04 -7.91
C ILE A 59 12.28 -19.89 -9.17
N LYS A 60 13.47 -20.42 -9.46
CA LYS A 60 13.69 -21.32 -10.62
C LYS A 60 12.80 -22.55 -10.55
N ALA A 61 12.79 -23.26 -9.41
CA ALA A 61 11.95 -24.44 -9.23
C ALA A 61 10.46 -24.15 -9.42
N ARG A 62 9.99 -22.99 -8.92
CA ARG A 62 8.60 -22.53 -9.12
C ARG A 62 8.30 -22.30 -10.60
N THR A 63 9.21 -21.65 -11.33
CA THR A 63 9.06 -21.39 -12.77
C THR A 63 8.99 -22.69 -13.55
N GLU A 64 9.89 -23.64 -13.26
CA GLU A 64 9.90 -24.96 -13.90
C GLU A 64 8.61 -25.74 -13.64
N SER A 65 8.11 -25.76 -12.40
CA SER A 65 6.85 -26.44 -12.07
C SER A 65 5.61 -25.88 -12.77
N GLN A 66 5.66 -24.63 -13.22
CA GLN A 66 4.59 -23.96 -13.96
C GLN A 66 4.84 -23.94 -15.47
N ASN A 67 5.98 -24.47 -15.93
CA ASN A 67 6.32 -24.47 -17.34
C ASN A 67 5.62 -25.64 -18.04
N GLU A 68 4.58 -25.34 -18.82
CA GLU A 68 3.80 -26.34 -19.55
C GLU A 68 4.64 -27.12 -20.58
N TYR A 69 5.69 -26.52 -21.16
CA TYR A 69 6.61 -27.26 -22.03
C TYR A 69 7.33 -28.38 -21.28
N ALA A 70 7.74 -28.14 -20.03
CA ALA A 70 8.38 -29.15 -19.18
C ALA A 70 7.38 -30.16 -18.61
N ARG A 71 6.11 -29.77 -18.42
CA ARG A 71 5.05 -30.66 -17.92
C ARG A 71 4.53 -31.62 -18.99
N ALA A 72 4.48 -31.19 -20.25
CA ALA A 72 4.03 -32.02 -21.37
C ALA A 72 5.13 -32.98 -21.90
N SER A 73 6.39 -32.75 -21.54
CA SER A 73 7.54 -33.53 -22.01
C SER A 73 8.07 -34.57 -20.99
N ASN A 74 7.50 -34.65 -19.79
CA ASN A 74 7.78 -35.69 -18.79
C ASN A 74 6.68 -36.75 -18.80
#